data_AF-A0A846RV38-F1
#
_entry.id   AF-A0A846RV38-F1
#
_cell.length_a   1.000
_cell.length_b   1.000
_cell.length_c   1.000
_cell.angle_alpha   90.00
_cell.angle_beta   90.00
_cell.angle_gamma   90.00
#
_symmetry.space_group_name_H-M   'P 1'
#
loop_
_entity.id
_entity.type
_entity.pdbx_description
1 polymer ?
#
loop_
_entity_poly.entity_id
_entity_poly.type
_entity_poly.pdbx_seq_one_letter_code
_entity_poly.pdbx_strand_id
1 'polypeptide(L)'
;MSDVFWEAQDSDETEEESELKYKRPWWITVGAIVDLLLLFAIVPAGILSLIPFMFLIYVYLAQVIIWVSPVLVLMNIAVFWWSFRRKQAATTALAALGLAFVAVSFVVLMLWQAQIVILGFNF
;
A
#
# COMPACT_ATOMS: atom_id res chain seq x y z
N MET A 1 5.60 18.09 48.70
CA MET A 1 4.35 17.32 48.72
C MET A 1 3.24 18.31 48.46
N SER A 2 2.87 18.47 47.19
CA SER A 2 1.85 19.40 46.70
C SER A 2 0.56 18.63 46.52
N ASP A 3 -0.17 18.46 47.62
CA ASP A 3 -1.54 17.98 47.59
C ASP A 3 -2.47 19.20 47.53
N VAL A 4 -3.58 19.03 46.81
CA VAL A 4 -4.79 19.85 46.88
C VAL A 4 -4.80 21.15 46.04
N PHE A 5 -4.74 21.01 44.71
CA PHE A 5 -5.33 21.98 43.76
C PHE A 5 -6.52 21.42 42.97
N TRP A 6 -7.05 20.27 43.39
CA TRP A 6 -8.32 19.74 42.91
C TRP A 6 -9.35 19.88 44.02
N GLU A 7 -9.77 21.12 44.28
CA GLU A 7 -11.12 21.33 44.81
C GLU A 7 -12.07 20.80 43.73
N ALA A 8 -12.90 19.82 44.11
CA ALA A 8 -13.95 19.35 43.24
C ALA A 8 -14.79 20.57 42.87
N GLN A 9 -14.80 20.92 41.58
CA GLN A 9 -15.72 21.91 41.05
C GLN A 9 -17.12 21.45 41.45
N ASP A 10 -17.68 22.09 42.49
CA ASP A 10 -19.04 21.89 42.91
C ASP A 10 -19.92 22.09 41.67
N SER A 11 -20.81 21.12 41.44
CA SER A 11 -21.69 21.03 40.28
C SER A 11 -22.81 22.08 40.30
N ASP A 12 -22.51 23.30 40.74
CA ASP A 12 -23.43 24.42 40.93
C ASP A 12 -22.79 25.80 40.64
N GLU A 13 -21.60 25.85 40.03
CA GLU A 13 -21.21 27.05 39.29
C GLU A 13 -21.92 27.03 37.95
N THR A 14 -23.07 27.68 37.97
CA THR A 14 -23.91 28.08 36.86
C THR A 14 -23.05 28.26 35.63
N GLU A 15 -23.21 27.37 34.64
CA GLU A 15 -22.78 27.67 33.28
C GLU A 15 -23.37 29.04 32.98
N GLU A 16 -22.54 30.08 32.99
CA GLU A 16 -22.86 31.31 32.30
C GLU A 16 -23.03 30.85 30.85
N GLU A 17 -24.28 30.54 30.50
CA GLU A 17 -24.73 30.28 29.15
C GLU A 17 -24.03 31.31 28.30
N SER A 18 -23.12 30.88 27.44
CA SER A 18 -22.52 31.81 26.49
C SER A 18 -23.68 32.34 25.65
N GLU A 19 -24.24 33.49 26.02
CA GLU A 19 -25.40 34.15 25.42
C GLU A 19 -25.11 34.65 23.99
N LEU A 20 -23.99 34.24 23.40
CA LEU A 20 -23.78 34.27 21.97
C LEU A 20 -24.10 32.88 21.43
N LYS A 21 -25.39 32.61 21.27
CA LYS A 21 -25.89 31.53 20.41
C LYS A 21 -25.39 31.81 18.99
N TYR A 22 -24.14 31.45 18.70
CA TYR A 22 -23.48 31.69 17.42
C TYR A 22 -24.24 30.86 16.38
N LYS A 23 -25.17 31.53 15.71
CA LYS A 23 -26.02 30.91 14.69
C LYS A 23 -25.10 30.63 13.52
N ARG A 24 -24.60 29.38 13.42
CA ARG A 24 -23.74 28.97 12.32
C ARG A 24 -24.43 29.35 11.01
N PRO A 25 -23.78 30.17 10.17
CA PRO A 25 -24.39 30.59 8.93
C PRO A 25 -24.71 29.38 8.05
N TRP A 26 -25.89 29.36 7.43
CA TRP A 26 -26.35 28.21 6.63
C TRP A 26 -25.45 27.89 5.43
N TRP A 27 -24.72 28.88 4.91
CA TRP A 27 -23.73 28.69 3.85
C TRP A 27 -22.54 27.82 4.28
N ILE A 28 -22.21 27.76 5.58
CA ILE A 28 -21.20 26.83 6.09
C ILE A 28 -21.69 25.37 5.92
N THR A 29 -22.96 25.10 6.23
CA THR A 29 -23.55 23.78 6.06
C THR A 29 -23.61 23.38 4.59
N VAL A 30 -23.98 24.30 3.70
CA VAL A 30 -23.97 24.06 2.25
C VAL A 30 -22.56 23.79 1.75
N GLY A 31 -21.56 24.56 2.20
CA GLY A 31 -20.15 24.32 1.88
C GLY A 31 -19.69 22.93 2.33
N ALA A 32 -20.04 22.51 3.55
CA ALA A 32 -19.72 21.17 4.05
C ALA A 32 -20.39 20.05 3.24
N ILE A 33 -21.63 20.24 2.79
CA ILE A 33 -22.33 19.26 1.93
C ILE A 33 -21.64 19.15 0.56
N VAL A 34 -21.26 20.29 -0.03
CA VAL A 34 -20.54 20.30 -1.32
C VAL A 34 -19.18 19.61 -1.17
N ASP A 35 -18.44 19.91 -0.11
CA ASP A 35 -17.14 19.28 0.16
C ASP A 35 -17.29 17.76 0.38
N LEU A 36 -18.32 17.33 1.11
CA LEU A 36 -18.63 15.92 1.30
C LEU A 36 -18.94 15.22 -0.03
N LEU A 37 -19.77 15.83 -0.88
CA LEU A 37 -20.09 15.30 -2.21
C LEU A 37 -18.83 15.23 -3.10
N LEU A 38 -17.97 16.24 -3.02
CA LEU A 38 -16.74 16.33 -3.77
C LEU A 38 -15.73 15.27 -3.29
N LEU A 39 -15.61 15.04 -1.98
CA LEU A 39 -14.85 13.95 -1.40
C LEU A 39 -15.34 12.59 -1.90
N PHE A 40 -16.66 12.36 -1.87
CA PHE A 40 -17.26 11.12 -2.36
C PHE A 40 -17.11 10.91 -3.87
N ALA A 41 -16.95 11.98 -4.65
CA ALA A 41 -16.69 11.86 -6.08
C ALA A 41 -15.20 11.64 -6.38
N ILE A 42 -14.32 12.44 -5.77
CA ILE A 42 -12.89 12.45 -6.07
C ILE A 42 -12.19 11.22 -5.50
N VAL A 43 -12.50 10.78 -4.29
CA VAL A 43 -11.80 9.64 -3.67
C VAL A 43 -11.98 8.36 -4.49
N PRO A 44 -13.21 7.94 -4.87
CA PRO A 44 -13.38 6.77 -5.73
C PRO A 44 -12.76 6.94 -7.12
N ALA A 45 -12.86 8.12 -7.73
CA ALA A 45 -12.23 8.39 -9.02
C ALA A 45 -10.69 8.30 -8.93
N GLY A 46 -10.11 8.78 -7.83
CA GLY A 46 -8.69 8.66 -7.52
C GLY A 46 -8.29 7.20 -7.35
N ILE A 47 -9.06 6.40 -6.60
CA ILE A 47 -8.80 4.96 -6.42
C ILE A 47 -8.92 4.21 -7.74
N LEU A 48 -9.99 4.45 -8.51
CA LEU A 48 -10.25 3.82 -9.80
C LEU A 48 -9.19 4.17 -10.87
N SER A 49 -8.54 5.33 -10.76
CA SER A 49 -7.43 5.70 -11.65
C SER A 49 -6.07 5.19 -11.13
N LEU A 50 -5.86 5.18 -9.82
CA LEU A 50 -4.61 4.74 -9.20
C LEU A 50 -4.40 3.23 -9.35
N ILE A 51 -5.43 2.41 -9.17
CA ILE A 51 -5.33 0.94 -9.28
C ILE A 51 -4.78 0.51 -10.65
N PRO A 52 -5.37 0.89 -11.80
CA PRO A 52 -4.85 0.49 -13.11
C PRO A 52 -3.47 1.07 -13.38
N PHE A 53 -3.19 2.30 -12.94
CA PHE A 53 -1.87 2.91 -13.09
C PHE A 53 -0.78 2.12 -12.33
N MET A 54 -1.03 1.79 -11.07
CA MET A 54 -0.15 0.96 -10.26
C MET A 54 -0.01 -0.44 -10.85
N PHE A 55 -1.11 -1.00 -11.35
CA PHE A 55 -1.11 -2.30 -12.02
C PHE A 55 -0.18 -2.32 -13.24
N LEU A 56 -0.20 -1.28 -14.08
CA LEU A 56 0.73 -1.16 -15.21
C LEU A 56 2.19 -1.12 -14.76
N ILE A 57 2.50 -0.42 -13.65
CA ILE A 57 3.84 -0.42 -13.06
C ILE A 57 4.25 -1.84 -12.63
N TYR A 58 3.33 -2.58 -12.00
CA TYR A 58 3.60 -3.97 -11.61
C TYR A 58 3.82 -4.89 -12.81
N VAL A 59 3.04 -4.73 -13.88
CA VAL A 59 3.25 -5.46 -15.14
C VAL A 59 4.62 -5.14 -15.73
N TYR A 60 5.01 -3.86 -15.78
CA TYR A 60 6.33 -3.46 -16.25
C TYR A 60 7.44 -4.08 -15.40
N LEU A 61 7.31 -4.05 -14.07
CA LEU A 61 8.29 -4.66 -13.17
C LEU A 61 8.36 -6.19 -13.38
N ALA A 62 7.23 -6.85 -13.54
CA ALA A 62 7.16 -8.28 -13.87
C ALA A 62 7.88 -8.57 -15.19
N GLN A 63 7.72 -7.71 -16.20
CA GLN A 63 8.43 -7.84 -17.48
C GLN A 63 9.94 -7.71 -17.33
N VAL A 64 10.41 -6.75 -16.54
CA VAL A 64 11.84 -6.60 -16.21
C VAL A 64 12.37 -7.84 -15.48
N ILE A 65 11.61 -8.38 -14.52
CA ILE A 65 11.99 -9.58 -13.78
C ILE A 65 12.09 -10.79 -14.70
N ILE A 66 11.12 -11.00 -15.60
CA ILE A 66 11.15 -12.10 -16.57
C ILE A 66 12.33 -11.96 -17.53
N TRP A 67 12.63 -10.74 -17.96
CA TRP A 67 13.75 -10.49 -18.85
C TRP A 67 15.09 -10.95 -18.25
N VAL A 68 15.32 -10.70 -16.95
CA VAL A 68 16.52 -11.14 -16.21
C VAL A 68 16.35 -12.54 -15.61
N SER A 69 15.17 -13.15 -15.72
CA SER A 69 14.83 -14.38 -14.98
C SER A 69 15.80 -15.55 -15.16
N PRO A 70 16.39 -15.81 -16.35
CA PRO A 70 17.33 -16.94 -16.48
C PRO A 70 18.56 -16.77 -15.60
N VAL A 71 19.06 -15.53 -15.48
CA VAL A 71 20.19 -15.20 -14.61
C VAL A 71 19.79 -15.34 -13.14
N LEU A 72 18.61 -14.83 -12.77
CA LEU A 72 18.10 -14.94 -11.40
C LEU A 72 17.89 -16.39 -10.99
N VAL A 73 17.36 -17.24 -11.87
CA VAL A 73 17.14 -18.66 -11.60
C VAL A 73 18.48 -19.38 -11.40
N LEU A 74 19.45 -19.16 -12.29
CA LEU A 74 20.80 -19.75 -12.15
C LEU A 74 21.47 -19.34 -10.84
N MET A 75 21.37 -18.06 -10.47
CA MET A 75 21.92 -17.54 -9.23
C MET A 75 21.22 -18.15 -8.01
N ASN A 76 19.90 -18.30 -8.05
CA ASN A 76 19.14 -18.95 -6.98
C ASN A 76 19.50 -20.42 -6.82
N ILE A 77 19.68 -21.16 -7.92
CA ILE A 77 20.14 -22.56 -7.87
C ILE A 77 21.54 -22.64 -7.22
N ALA A 78 22.45 -21.74 -7.59
CA ALA A 78 23.79 -21.69 -7.02
C ALA A 78 23.76 -21.38 -5.50
N VAL A 79 22.97 -20.39 -5.10
CA VAL A 79 22.80 -20.02 -3.68
C VAL A 79 22.15 -21.15 -2.91
N PHE A 80 21.11 -21.77 -3.46
CA PHE A 80 20.43 -22.90 -2.84
C PHE A 80 21.38 -24.08 -2.63
N TRP A 81 22.17 -24.44 -3.65
CA TRP A 81 23.17 -25.49 -3.56
C TRP A 81 24.24 -25.21 -2.49
N TRP A 82 24.78 -24.00 -2.49
CA TRP A 82 25.80 -23.57 -1.53
C TRP A 82 25.25 -23.50 -0.09
N SER A 83 24.05 -22.96 0.07
CA SER A 83 23.34 -22.82 1.33
C SER A 83 22.97 -24.18 1.94
N PHE A 84 22.51 -25.11 1.09
CA PHE A 84 22.22 -26.49 1.49
C PHE A 84 23.48 -27.19 2.00
N ARG A 85 24.62 -27.01 1.30
CA ARG A 85 25.92 -27.53 1.74
C ARG A 85 26.36 -26.96 3.09
N ARG A 86 26.04 -25.70 3.39
CA ARG A 86 26.38 -25.02 4.66
C ARG A 86 25.31 -25.10 5.75
N LYS A 87 24.19 -25.81 5.51
CA LYS A 87 23.04 -25.93 6.43
C LYS A 87 22.47 -24.58 6.88
N GLN A 88 22.55 -23.55 6.04
CA GLN A 88 22.04 -22.22 6.37
C GLN A 88 20.56 -22.10 5.96
N ALA A 89 19.65 -22.37 6.89
CA ALA A 89 18.21 -22.41 6.58
C ALA A 89 17.66 -21.07 6.05
N ALA A 90 18.14 -19.94 6.57
CA ALA A 90 17.67 -18.60 6.19
C ALA A 90 17.98 -18.23 4.73
N THR A 91 19.20 -18.52 4.26
CA THR A 91 19.62 -18.25 2.88
C THR A 91 18.94 -19.18 1.88
N THR A 92 18.62 -20.41 2.28
CA THR A 92 17.83 -21.33 1.48
C THR A 92 16.39 -20.83 1.29
N ALA A 93 15.77 -20.32 2.37
CA ALA A 93 14.43 -19.73 2.30
C ALA A 93 14.40 -18.48 1.41
N LEU A 94 15.42 -17.62 1.50
CA LEU A 94 15.54 -16.43 0.64
C LEU A 94 15.67 -16.82 -0.84
N ALA A 95 16.43 -17.87 -1.15
CA ALA A 95 16.55 -18.36 -2.52
C ALA A 95 15.23 -18.95 -3.06
N ALA A 96 14.50 -19.69 -2.22
CA ALA A 96 13.18 -20.19 -2.58
C ALA A 96 12.18 -19.04 -2.84
N LEU A 97 12.22 -17.98 -2.03
CA LEU A 97 11.43 -16.77 -2.27
C LEU A 97 11.77 -16.10 -3.61
N GLY A 98 13.07 -16.05 -3.97
CA GLY A 98 13.50 -15.53 -5.27
C GLY A 98 12.89 -16.28 -6.45
N LEU A 99 12.87 -17.61 -6.38
CA LEU A 99 12.22 -18.45 -7.41
C LEU A 99 10.69 -18.24 -7.44
N ALA A 100 10.05 -18.15 -6.27
CA ALA A 100 8.63 -17.87 -6.18
C ALA A 100 8.27 -16.51 -6.82
N PHE A 101 9.12 -15.49 -6.64
CA PHE A 101 8.91 -14.16 -7.22
C PHE A 101 8.97 -14.18 -8.76
N VAL A 102 9.89 -14.95 -9.32
CA VAL A 102 9.97 -15.18 -10.78
C VAL A 102 8.72 -15.88 -11.29
N ALA A 103 8.24 -16.92 -10.58
CA ALA A 103 7.03 -17.64 -10.95
C ALA A 103 5.77 -16.76 -10.90
N VAL A 104 5.62 -15.95 -9.85
CA VAL A 104 4.51 -14.98 -9.74
C VAL A 104 4.56 -13.96 -10.88
N SER A 105 5.75 -13.43 -11.18
CA SER A 105 5.93 -12.49 -12.30
C SER A 105 5.50 -13.10 -13.64
N PHE A 106 5.83 -14.39 -13.85
CA PHE A 106 5.40 -15.15 -15.02
C PHE A 106 3.88 -15.28 -15.12
N VAL A 107 3.22 -15.64 -14.02
CA VAL A 107 1.75 -15.75 -13.97
C VAL A 107 1.09 -14.40 -14.25
N VAL A 108 1.61 -13.30 -13.68
CA VAL A 108 1.08 -11.94 -13.89
C VAL A 108 1.14 -11.55 -15.37
N LEU A 109 2.27 -11.77 -16.05
CA LEU A 109 2.36 -11.45 -17.48
C LEU A 109 1.47 -12.34 -18.33
N MET A 110 1.33 -13.62 -18.00
CA MET A 110 0.42 -14.53 -18.69
C MET A 110 -1.04 -14.11 -18.57
N LEU A 111 -1.49 -13.78 -17.36
CA LEU A 111 -2.87 -13.31 -17.12
C LEU A 111 -3.14 -11.99 -17.84
N TRP A 112 -2.13 -11.13 -17.95
CA TRP A 112 -2.21 -9.88 -18.70
C TRP A 112 -2.06 -10.04 -20.22
N GLN A 113 -1.73 -11.25 -20.71
CA GLN A 113 -1.40 -11.51 -22.11
C GLN A 113 -0.29 -10.59 -22.63
N ALA A 114 0.62 -10.16 -21.75
CA ALA A 114 1.78 -9.38 -22.14
C ALA A 114 2.77 -10.26 -22.91
N GLN A 115 3.46 -9.65 -23.89
CA GLN A 115 4.52 -10.32 -24.63
C GLN A 115 5.65 -10.73 -23.68
N ILE A 116 5.94 -12.03 -23.63
CA ILE A 116 6.95 -12.59 -22.74
C ILE A 116 8.30 -12.50 -23.45
N VAL A 117 9.18 -11.64 -22.95
CA VAL A 117 10.53 -11.45 -23.51
C VAL A 117 11.57 -11.93 -22.50
N ILE A 118 12.30 -12.98 -22.86
CA ILE A 118 13.35 -13.57 -22.01
C ILE A 118 14.69 -13.37 -22.72
N LEU A 119 15.61 -12.60 -22.13
CA LEU A 119 16.93 -12.28 -22.73
C LEU A 119 16.85 -11.75 -24.18
N GLY A 120 15.76 -11.08 -24.54
CA GLY A 120 15.53 -10.54 -25.89
C GLY A 120 14.83 -11.49 -26.88
N PHE A 121 14.51 -12.72 -26.48
CA PHE A 121 13.69 -13.64 -27.26
C PHE A 121 12.22 -13.55 -26.85
N ASN A 122 11.33 -13.44 -27.84
CA ASN A 122 9.88 -13.36 -27.64
C ASN A 122 9.25 -14.76 -27.60
N PHE A 123 8.29 -14.95 -26.70
CA PHE A 123 7.51 -16.18 -26.51
C PHE A 123 6.02 -15.87 -26.46
#